data_AF-A0A7W1M198-F1
#
_entry.id   AF-A0A7W1M198-F1
#
_cell.length_a   1.000
_cell.length_b   1.000
_cell.length_c   1.000
_cell.angle_alpha   90.00
_cell.angle_beta   90.00
_cell.angle_gamma   90.00
#
_symmetry.space_group_name_H-M   'P 1'
#
loop_
_entity.id
_entity.type
_entity.pdbx_description
1 polymer ?
#
loop_
_entity_poly.entity_id
_entity_poly.type
_entity_poly.pdbx_seq_one_letter_code
_entity_poly.pdbx_strand_id
1 'polypeptide(L)' 'MASTLNPVKRHREHCRHVRALMSDYLDGELPPPDTRTVKRHVRWCPNCRRMLKNLTDTVRALHALGLDPTTTDGPGA' A
#
# COMPACT_ATOMS: atom_id res chain seq x y z
N MET A 1 26.62 19.44 -6.13
CA MET A 1 25.74 18.24 -6.17
C MET A 1 24.30 18.73 -6.02
N ALA A 2 23.50 18.63 -7.08
CA ALA A 2 22.31 19.43 -7.33
C ALA A 2 21.17 19.22 -6.31
N SER A 3 20.59 20.31 -5.81
CA SER A 3 19.35 20.28 -5.03
C SER A 3 18.53 21.55 -5.26
N THR A 4 18.08 21.73 -6.48
CA THR A 4 16.87 22.53 -6.74
C THR A 4 15.68 21.68 -6.25
N LEU A 5 15.21 21.97 -5.04
CA LEU A 5 14.12 21.25 -4.38
C LEU A 5 12.81 21.49 -5.16
N ASN A 6 12.52 20.64 -6.13
CA ASN A 6 11.22 20.66 -6.82
C ASN A 6 10.17 19.94 -5.94
N PRO A 7 9.16 20.65 -5.40
CA PRO A 7 8.17 20.08 -4.50
C PRO A 7 7.31 18.99 -5.18
N VAL A 8 7.07 19.12 -6.49
CA VAL A 8 6.30 18.15 -7.27
C VAL A 8 7.06 16.83 -7.40
N LYS A 9 8.37 16.89 -7.65
CA LYS A 9 9.22 15.69 -7.75
C LYS A 9 9.21 14.90 -6.43
N ARG A 10 9.42 15.60 -5.30
CA ARG A 10 9.38 14.99 -3.96
C ARG A 10 8.05 14.33 -3.65
N HIS A 11 6.94 15.00 -3.98
CA HIS A 11 5.61 14.42 -3.83
C HIS A 11 5.46 13.13 -4.64
N ARG A 12 5.93 13.09 -5.90
CA ARG A 12 5.89 11.87 -6.74
C ARG A 12 6.72 10.73 -6.15
N GLU A 13 7.89 11.02 -5.59
CA GLU A 13 8.73 10.00 -4.93
C GLU A 13 8.04 9.44 -3.68
N HIS A 14 7.45 10.29 -2.84
CA HIS A 14 6.67 9.84 -1.68
C HIS A 14 5.45 9.02 -2.08
N CYS A 15 4.73 9.41 -3.15
CA CYS A 15 3.64 8.59 -3.69
C CYS A 15 4.14 7.22 -4.14
N ARG A 16 5.27 7.15 -4.85
CA ARG A 16 5.85 5.87 -5.30
C ARG A 16 6.21 4.98 -4.12
N HIS A 17 6.89 5.55 -3.12
CA HIS A 17 7.28 4.81 -1.91
C HIS A 17 6.05 4.28 -1.16
N VAL A 18 5.05 5.13 -0.89
CA VAL A 18 3.84 4.72 -0.17
C VAL A 18 3.05 3.66 -0.93
N ARG A 19 2.99 3.74 -2.26
CA ARG A 19 2.33 2.73 -3.10
C ARG A 19 3.01 1.37 -3.03
N ALA A 20 4.34 1.34 -2.93
CA ALA A 20 5.08 0.08 -2.78
C ALA A 20 4.76 -0.63 -1.47
N LEU A 21 4.46 0.13 -0.40
CA LEU A 21 4.13 -0.40 0.92
C LEU A 21 2.65 -0.81 1.05
N MET A 22 1.80 -0.60 0.03
CA MET A 22 0.35 -0.79 0.17
C MET A 22 -0.07 -2.25 0.30
N SER A 23 0.61 -3.18 -0.37
CA SER A 23 0.28 -4.62 -0.27
C SER A 23 0.56 -5.13 1.14
N ASP A 24 1.80 -5.04 1.61
CA ASP A 24 2.20 -5.41 2.98
C ASP A 24 1.37 -4.69 4.06
N TYR A 25 0.91 -3.46 3.78
CA TYR A 25 0.01 -2.73 4.67
C TYR A 25 -1.38 -3.38 4.77
N LEU A 26 -1.93 -3.88 3.66
CA LEU A 26 -3.21 -4.58 3.63
C LEU A 26 -3.09 -5.97 4.27
N ASP A 27 -1.96 -6.64 4.05
CA ASP A 27 -1.69 -7.97 4.60
C ASP A 27 -1.33 -7.92 6.10
N GLY A 28 -1.04 -6.72 6.63
CA GLY A 28 -0.73 -6.51 8.05
C GLY A 28 0.72 -6.82 8.43
N GLU A 29 1.59 -7.02 7.45
CA GLU A 29 3.01 -7.37 7.61
C GLU A 29 3.91 -6.14 7.76
N LEU A 30 3.36 -4.94 7.55
CA LEU A 30 4.13 -3.71 7.52
C LEU A 30 4.52 -3.23 8.94
N PRO A 31 5.81 -2.97 9.22
CA PRO A 31 6.26 -2.58 10.55
C PRO A 31 5.66 -1.21 10.98
N PRO A 32 5.56 -0.94 12.30
CA PRO A 32 4.95 0.29 12.82
C PRO A 32 5.41 1.62 12.19
N PRO A 33 6.71 1.86 11.91
CA PRO A 33 7.14 3.11 11.24
C PRO A 33 6.55 3.27 9.84
N ASP A 34 6.49 2.19 9.06
CA ASP A 34 6.04 2.22 7.68
C ASP A 34 4.52 2.31 7.59
N THR A 35 3.82 1.61 8.49
CA THR A 35 2.38 1.77 8.73
C THR A 35 2.02 3.23 9.01
N ARG A 36 2.79 3.94 9.85
CA ARG A 36 2.58 5.37 10.11
C ARG A 36 2.84 6.22 8.88
N THR A 37 3.82 5.86 8.05
CA THR A 37 4.14 6.58 6.80
C THR A 37 3.01 6.48 5.78
N VAL A 38 2.46 5.27 5.56
CA VAL A 38 1.29 5.08 4.71
C VAL A 38 0.11 5.92 5.23
N LYS A 39 -0.26 5.76 6.50
CA LYS A 39 -1.38 6.48 7.14
C LYS A 39 -1.22 8.01 7.05
N ARG A 40 -0.03 8.54 7.27
CA ARG A 40 0.25 9.99 7.20
C ARG A 40 0.09 10.50 5.77
N HIS A 41 0.62 9.79 4.78
CA HIS A 41 0.59 10.24 3.40
C HIS A 41 -0.81 10.20 2.79
N VAL A 42 -1.58 9.12 3.00
CA VAL A 42 -2.95 8.99 2.45
C VAL A 42 -3.93 10.02 3.04
N ARG A 43 -3.65 10.58 4.22
CA ARG A 43 -4.44 11.69 4.79
C ARG A 43 -4.36 12.95 3.93
N TRP A 44 -3.21 13.21 3.30
CA TRP A 44 -2.95 14.43 2.53
C TRP A 44 -2.98 14.21 1.01
N CYS A 45 -2.65 13.02 0.52
CA CYS A 45 -2.63 12.72 -0.91
C CYS A 45 -3.92 12.00 -1.36
N PRO A 46 -4.84 12.67 -2.07
CA PRO A 46 -6.10 12.06 -2.50
C PRO A 46 -5.89 10.91 -3.50
N ASN A 47 -4.81 10.95 -4.28
CA ASN A 47 -4.49 9.89 -5.25
C ASN A 47 -4.09 8.58 -4.55
N CYS A 48 -3.23 8.67 -3.54
CA CYS A 48 -2.83 7.49 -2.77
C CYS A 48 -3.97 6.96 -1.91
N ARG A 49 -4.84 7.84 -1.37
CA ARG A 49 -6.06 7.44 -0.67
C ARG A 49 -7.02 6.65 -1.57
N ARG A 50 -7.28 7.13 -2.80
CA ARG A 50 -8.12 6.41 -3.77
C ARG A 50 -7.52 5.05 -4.13
N MET A 51 -6.21 5.00 -4.37
CA MET A 51 -5.54 3.74 -4.70
C MET A 51 -5.63 2.72 -3.57
N LEU A 52 -5.35 3.11 -2.33
CA LEU A 52 -5.48 2.23 -1.18
C LEU A 52 -6.91 1.72 -1.00
N LYS A 53 -7.91 2.61 -1.17
CA LYS A 53 -9.33 2.21 -1.13
C LYS A 53 -9.64 1.16 -2.20
N ASN A 54 -9.24 1.41 -3.45
CA ASN A 54 -9.50 0.49 -4.55
C ASN A 54 -8.87 -0.88 -4.32
N LEU A 55 -7.61 -0.93 -3.84
CA LEU A 55 -6.96 -2.19 -3.48
C LEU A 55 -7.70 -2.93 -2.37
N THR A 56 -8.10 -2.21 -1.32
CA THR A 56 -8.89 -2.76 -0.20
C THR A 56 -10.21 -3.35 -0.70
N ASP A 57 -10.92 -2.63 -1.57
CA ASP A 57 -12.20 -3.08 -2.13
C ASP A 57 -12.00 -4.33 -3.00
N THR A 58 -10.95 -4.38 -3.83
CA THR A 58 -10.62 -5.56 -4.64
C THR A 58 -10.32 -6.78 -3.79
N VAL A 59 -9.44 -6.66 -2.79
CA VAL A 59 -9.10 -7.76 -1.86
C VAL A 59 -10.36 -8.26 -1.14
N ARG A 60 -11.18 -7.34 -0.64
CA ARG A 60 -12.45 -7.67 0.02
C ARG A 60 -13.40 -8.41 -0.93
N ALA A 61 -13.50 -7.99 -2.19
CA ALA A 61 -14.34 -8.66 -3.18
C ALA A 61 -13.85 -10.07 -3.49
N LEU A 62 -12.53 -10.28 -3.61
CA LEU A 62 -11.95 -11.61 -3.81
C LEU A 62 -12.24 -12.53 -2.62
N HIS A 63 -12.05 -12.05 -1.38
CA HIS A 63 -12.38 -12.81 -0.18
C HIS A 63 -13.87 -13.16 -0.12
N ALA A 64 -14.76 -12.25 -0.51
CA ALA A 64 -16.20 -12.48 -0.54
C ALA A 64 -16.62 -13.56 -1.57
N LEU A 65 -15.84 -13.77 -2.62
CA LEU A 65 -16.05 -14.83 -3.61
C LEU A 65 -15.51 -16.19 -3.14
N GLY A 66 -14.88 -16.27 -1.96
CA GLY A 66 -14.22 -17.49 -1.49
C GLY A 66 -12.92 -17.79 -2.24
N LEU A 67 -12.41 -16.82 -3.01
CA LEU A 67 -11.07 -16.86 -3.58
C LEU A 67 -10.11 -16.40 -2.50
N ASP A 68 -9.86 -17.27 -1.53
CA ASP A 68 -8.79 -17.07 -0.57
C ASP A 68 -7.47 -17.51 -1.23
N PRO A 69 -6.55 -16.59 -1.56
CA PRO A 69 -5.27 -16.98 -2.15
C PRO A 69 -4.34 -17.71 -1.15
N THR A 70 -4.68 -17.77 0.14
CA THR A 70 -3.87 -18.44 1.18
C THR A 70 -4.13 -19.95 1.31
N THR A 71 -5.08 -20.52 0.56
CA THR A 71 -5.28 -21.99 0.48
C THR A 71 -4.37 -22.69 -0.55
N THR A 72 -3.11 -22.25 -0.63
CA THR A 72 -2.01 -22.96 -1.31
C THR A 72 -0.77 -22.72 -0.46
N ASP A 73 -0.50 -23.51 0.58
CA ASP A 73 0.16 -24.80 0.51
C ASP A 73 -0.14 -25.60 1.79
N GLY A 74 -0.69 -26.81 1.65
CA GLY A 74 -0.81 -27.75 2.77
C GLY A 74 0.56 -28.30 3.18
N PRO A 75 0.69 -28.98 4.34
CA PRO A 75 1.95 -29.60 4.73
C PRO A 75 2.28 -30.75 3.76
N GLY A 76 3.20 -30.48 2.82
CA GLY A 76 3.70 -31.43 1.84
C GLY A 76 5.18 -31.73 2.05
N ALA A 77 5.45 -32.96 2.52
CA ALA A 77 6.73 -33.68 2.68
C ALA A 77 7.54 -33.40 3.97
#